data_AF-A0A2E6YQC6-F1
#
_entry.id   AF-A0A2E6YQC6-F1
#
_cell.length_a   1.000
_cell.length_b   1.000
_cell.length_c   1.000
_cell.angle_alpha   90.00
_cell.angle_beta   90.00
_cell.angle_gamma   90.00
#
_symmetry.space_group_name_H-M   'P 1'
#
loop_
_entity.id
_entity.type
_entity.pdbx_description
1 polymer ?
#
loop_
_entity_poly.entity_id
_entity_poly.type
_entity_poly.pdbx_seq_one_letter_code
_entity_poly.pdbx_strand_id
1 'polypeptide(L)'
;MSNRAQKQLRGFSLIEILVVLVIMGLLISVVAPTVLNSADDARIQKVQADFKSIETALKIYRLDNYVYPTTEQGLEALITPSTLEPEP
;
A
#
# COMPACT_ATOMS: atom_id res chain seq x y z
N MET A 1 30.38 -24.24 54.30
CA MET A 1 29.06 -23.57 54.19
C MET A 1 29.21 -22.42 53.21
N SER A 2 28.82 -22.64 51.96
CA SER A 2 29.10 -21.71 50.85
C SER A 2 28.00 -20.67 50.77
N ASN A 3 28.29 -19.45 51.22
CA ASN A 3 27.34 -18.34 51.25
C ASN A 3 27.21 -17.74 49.84
N ARG A 4 26.17 -18.13 49.09
CA ARG A 4 25.85 -17.50 47.79
C ARG A 4 25.10 -16.20 48.05
N ALA A 5 25.79 -15.07 47.86
CA ALA A 5 25.16 -13.77 47.83
C ALA A 5 24.11 -13.74 46.70
N GLN A 6 22.83 -13.75 47.07
CA GLN A 6 21.75 -13.55 46.11
C GLN A 6 21.84 -12.14 45.57
N LYS A 7 22.16 -12.02 44.28
CA LYS A 7 22.17 -10.75 43.54
C LYS A 7 20.72 -10.23 43.53
N GLN A 8 20.43 -9.19 44.30
CA GLN A 8 19.10 -8.58 44.30
C GLN A 8 18.82 -8.03 42.90
N LEU A 9 17.78 -8.54 42.26
CA LEU A 9 17.23 -7.99 41.03
C LEU A 9 16.56 -6.66 41.40
N ARG A 10 17.17 -5.55 41.01
CA ARG A 10 16.55 -4.23 41.13
C ARG A 10 15.40 -4.14 40.12
N GLY A 11 14.19 -3.87 40.61
CA GLY A 11 13.02 -3.57 39.78
C GLY A 11 13.05 -2.13 39.25
N PHE A 12 12.20 -1.85 38.26
CA PHE A 12 12.06 -0.53 37.66
C PHE A 12 11.44 0.50 38.63
N SER A 13 11.85 1.76 38.49
CA SER A 13 11.22 2.88 39.19
C SER A 13 10.01 3.41 38.43
N LEU A 14 9.03 3.98 39.16
CA LEU A 14 7.90 4.69 38.55
C LEU A 14 8.37 5.83 37.65
N ILE A 15 9.48 6.49 38.00
CA ILE A 15 10.03 7.60 37.19
C ILE A 15 10.58 7.11 35.85
N GLU A 16 11.15 5.90 35.79
CA GLU A 16 11.65 5.32 34.54
C GLU A 16 10.51 5.06 33.57
N ILE A 17 9.41 4.47 34.05
CA ILE A 17 8.23 4.23 33.22
C ILE A 17 7.63 5.56 32.75
N LEU A 18 7.59 6.59 33.61
CA LEU A 18 7.07 7.90 33.23
C LEU A 18 7.90 8.55 32.11
N VAL A 19 9.24 8.51 32.21
CA VAL A 19 10.11 9.05 31.16
C VAL A 19 9.91 8.29 29.83
N VAL A 20 9.75 6.96 29.88
CA VAL A 20 9.47 6.16 28.68
C VAL A 20 8.14 6.55 28.03
N LEU A 21 7.08 6.72 28.82
CA LEU A 21 5.77 7.12 28.31
C LEU A 21 5.80 8.51 27.67
N VAL A 22 6.56 9.45 28.24
CA VAL A 22 6.76 10.78 27.67
C VAL A 22 7.48 10.69 26.32
N ILE A 23 8.58 9.93 26.23
CA ILE A 23 9.30 9.74 24.96
C ILE A 23 8.39 9.07 23.91
N MET A 24 7.65 8.03 24.31
CA MET A 24 6.67 7.38 23.41
C MET A 24 5.62 8.37 22.90
N GLY A 25 5.06 9.22 23.78
CA GLY A 25 4.10 10.26 23.40
C GLY A 25 4.68 11.27 22.40
N LEU A 26 5.92 11.69 22.59
CA LEU A 26 6.62 12.60 21.66
C LEU A 26 6.88 11.95 20.30
N LEU A 27 7.23 10.66 20.25
CA LEU A 27 7.43 9.96 18.98
C LEU A 27 6.10 9.75 18.24
N ILE A 28 5.03 9.40 18.96
CA ILE A 28 3.70 9.19 18.38
C ILE A 28 3.16 10.49 17.76
N SER A 29 3.39 11.66 18.39
CA SER A 29 2.91 12.95 17.87
C SER A 29 3.53 13.31 16.52
N VAL A 30 4.76 12.87 16.25
CA VAL A 30 5.47 13.13 14.98
C VAL A 30 5.08 12.11 13.90
N VAL A 31 4.90 10.84 14.27
CA VAL A 31 4.68 9.74 13.29
C VAL A 31 3.20 9.57 12.92
N ALA A 32 2.24 9.86 13.81
CA ALA A 32 0.82 9.69 13.51
C ALA A 32 0.31 10.43 12.25
N PRO A 33 0.66 11.72 12.00
CA PRO A 33 0.15 12.43 10.83
C PRO A 33 0.72 11.93 9.50
N THR A 34 1.96 11.41 9.47
CA THR A 34 2.59 10.93 8.22
C THR A 34 1.92 9.66 7.71
N VAL A 35 1.44 8.79 8.61
CA VAL A 35 0.72 7.56 8.24
C VAL A 35 -0.67 7.90 7.69
N LEU A 36 -1.37 8.88 8.25
CA LEU A 36 -2.73 9.24 7.82
C LEU A 36 -2.76 9.86 6.41
N ASN A 37 -1.77 10.68 6.05
CA ASN A 37 -1.70 11.27 4.71
C ASN A 37 -1.26 10.28 3.62
N SER A 38 -0.63 9.16 3.99
CA SER A 38 -0.11 8.18 3.03
C SER A 38 -1.21 7.39 2.28
N ALA A 39 -2.41 7.29 2.85
CA ALA A 39 -3.49 6.51 2.27
C ALA A 39 -4.06 7.14 1.00
N ASP A 40 -4.20 8.47 0.97
CA ASP A 40 -4.68 9.19 -0.22
C ASP A 40 -3.64 9.19 -1.34
N ASP A 41 -2.36 9.40 -1.01
CA ASP A 41 -1.27 9.28 -1.98
C ASP A 41 -1.19 7.86 -2.57
N ALA A 42 -1.34 6.83 -1.73
CA ALA A 42 -1.38 5.44 -2.18
C ALA A 42 -2.57 5.15 -3.10
N ARG A 43 -3.74 5.75 -2.85
CA ARG A 43 -4.90 5.64 -3.74
C ARG A 43 -4.64 6.28 -5.10
N ILE A 44 -4.02 7.47 -5.13
CA ILE A 44 -3.66 8.14 -6.40
C ILE A 44 -2.65 7.30 -7.19
N GLN A 45 -1.62 6.78 -6.51
CA GLN A 45 -0.62 5.91 -7.14
C GLN A 45 -1.24 4.62 -7.69
N LYS A 46 -2.18 4.02 -6.95
CA LYS A 46 -2.91 2.83 -7.41
C LYS A 46 -3.68 3.13 -8.71
N VAL A 47 -4.42 4.23 -8.75
CA VAL A 47 -5.18 4.61 -9.95
C VAL A 47 -4.23 4.82 -11.14
N GLN A 48 -3.09 5.49 -10.94
CA GLN A 48 -2.10 5.66 -12.00
C GLN A 48 -1.55 4.32 -12.52
N ALA A 49 -1.29 3.36 -11.62
CA ALA A 49 -0.84 2.02 -11.99
C ALA A 49 -1.92 1.24 -12.76
N ASP A 50 -3.18 1.34 -12.33
CA ASP A 50 -4.33 0.72 -12.99
C ASP A 50 -4.49 1.27 -14.42
N PHE A 51 -4.43 2.60 -14.60
CA PHE A 51 -4.49 3.23 -15.94
C PHE A 51 -3.35 2.79 -16.84
N LYS A 52 -2.12 2.68 -16.32
CA LYS A 52 -0.97 2.20 -17.11
C LYS A 52 -1.12 0.74 -17.54
N SER A 53 -1.74 -0.07 -16.69
CA SER A 53 -2.05 -1.47 -16.99
C SER A 53 -3.10 -1.56 -18.09
N ILE A 54 -4.16 -0.75 -18.01
CA ILE A 54 -5.20 -0.66 -19.05
C ILE A 54 -4.61 -0.16 -20.38
N GLU A 55 -3.77 0.87 -20.37
CA GLU A 55 -3.09 1.39 -21.56
C GLU A 55 -2.24 0.30 -22.24
N THR A 56 -1.54 -0.51 -21.43
CA THR A 56 -0.73 -1.62 -21.94
C THR A 56 -1.61 -2.68 -22.58
N ALA A 57 -2.72 -3.06 -21.96
CA ALA A 57 -3.68 -4.01 -22.51
C ALA A 57 -4.31 -3.49 -23.82
N LEU A 58 -4.67 -2.21 -23.90
CA LEU A 58 -5.16 -1.59 -25.13
C LEU A 58 -4.13 -1.65 -26.27
N LYS A 59 -2.85 -1.41 -25.96
CA LYS A 59 -1.78 -1.51 -26.97
C LYS A 59 -1.59 -2.94 -27.48
N ILE A 60 -1.69 -3.94 -26.59
CA ILE A 60 -1.63 -5.36 -26.97
C ILE A 60 -2.83 -5.71 -27.84
N TYR A 61 -4.05 -5.33 -27.43
CA TYR A 61 -5.25 -5.56 -28.23
C TYR A 61 -5.11 -4.98 -29.64
N ARG A 62 -4.62 -3.74 -29.76
CA ARG A 62 -4.39 -3.11 -31.07
C ARG A 62 -3.28 -3.79 -31.87
N LEU A 63 -2.26 -4.35 -31.22
CA LEU A 63 -1.22 -5.08 -31.92
C LEU A 63 -1.80 -6.34 -32.60
N ASP A 64 -2.73 -7.01 -31.92
CA ASP A 64 -3.34 -8.25 -32.40
C ASP A 64 -4.50 -8.00 -33.40
N ASN A 65 -5.28 -6.94 -33.19
CA ASN A 65 -6.50 -6.65 -33.94
C ASN A 65 -6.37 -5.45 -34.89
N TYR A 66 -5.20 -4.82 -34.97
CA TYR A 66 -4.90 -3.59 -35.73
C TYR A 66 -5.68 -2.32 -35.32
N VAL A 67 -6.74 -2.48 -34.52
CA VAL A 67 -7.63 -1.41 -34.04
C VAL A 67 -7.75 -1.42 -32.52
N TYR A 68 -8.16 -0.31 -31.91
CA TYR A 68 -8.58 -0.32 -30.51
C TYR A 68 -10.04 -0.80 -30.36
N PRO A 69 -10.45 -1.29 -29.18
CA PRO A 69 -11.85 -1.64 -28.93
C PRO A 69 -12.77 -0.45 -29.15
N THR A 70 -13.96 -0.70 -29.69
CA THR A 70 -14.99 0.35 -29.80
C THR A 70 -15.62 0.64 -28.43
N THR A 71 -16.37 1.73 -28.34
CA THR A 71 -17.10 2.08 -27.12
C THR A 71 -18.13 0.99 -26.75
N GLU A 72 -18.77 0.36 -27.74
CA GLU A 72 -19.73 -0.72 -27.51
C GLU A 72 -19.07 -2.01 -27.01
N GLN A 73 -17.83 -2.28 -27.44
CA GLN A 73 -17.05 -3.42 -26.98
C GLN A 73 -16.48 -3.22 -25.56
N GLY A 74 -16.20 -1.97 -25.20
CA GLY A 74 -15.75 -1.61 -23.85
C GLY A 74 -14.35 -2.13 -23.50
N LEU A 75 -14.03 -2.11 -22.20
CA LEU A 75 -12.78 -2.67 -21.69
C LEU A 75 -12.87 -4.19 -21.50
N GLU A 76 -14.07 -4.76 -21.54
CA GLU A 76 -14.35 -6.18 -21.49
C GLU A 76 -13.64 -6.93 -22.65
N ALA A 77 -13.48 -6.26 -23.80
CA ALA A 77 -12.72 -6.75 -24.94
C ALA A 77 -11.22 -7.02 -24.64
N LEU A 78 -10.68 -6.44 -23.56
CA LEU A 78 -9.31 -6.67 -23.11
C LEU A 78 -9.15 -7.98 -22.30
N ILE A 79 -10.26 -8.57 -21.86
CA ILE A 79 -10.27 -9.78 -21.01
C ILE A 79 -10.80 -10.97 -21.80
N THR A 80 -11.85 -10.75 -22.59
CA THR A 80 -12.51 -11.77 -23.41
C THR A 80 -12.68 -11.26 -24.84
N PRO A 81 -12.42 -12.09 -25.85
CA PRO A 81 -12.70 -11.73 -27.23
C PRO A 81 -14.16 -11.30 -27.40
N SER A 82 -14.40 -10.13 -27.98
CA SER A 82 -15.74 -9.65 -28.26
C SER A 82 -16.35 -10.40 -29.45
N THR A 83 -17.63 -10.73 -29.36
CA THR A 83 -18.41 -11.28 -30.50
C THR A 83 -19.03 -10.18 -31.37
N LEU A 84 -18.94 -8.92 -30.94
CA LEU A 84 -19.30 -7.75 -31.74
C LEU A 84 -18.12 -7.45 -32.65
N GLU A 85 -18.34 -7.37 -33.96
CA GLU A 85 -17.28 -7.07 -34.92
C GLU A 85 -16.58 -5.75 -34.55
N PRO A 86 -15.27 -5.75 -34.29
CA PRO A 86 -14.45 -4.64 -34.72
C PRO A 86 -14.21 -4.91 -36.22
N GLU A 87 -14.92 -4.21 -37.10
CA GLU A 87 -14.37 -4.12 -38.46
C GLU A 87 -12.97 -3.49 -38.36
N PRO A 88 -11.98 -4.01 -39.09
CA PRO A 88 -10.62 -3.46 -39.09
C PRO A 88 -10.57 -1.98 -39.49
#